data_AF-A0A5C5VEP5-F1
#
_entry.id   AF-A0A5C5VEP5-F1
#
_cell.length_a   1.000
_cell.length_b   1.000
_cell.length_c   1.000
_cell.angle_alpha   90.00
_cell.angle_beta   90.00
_cell.angle_gamma   90.00
#
_symmetry.space_group_name_H-M   'P 1'
#
loop_
_entity.id
_entity.type
_entity.pdbx_description
1 polymer ?
#
loop_
_entity_poly.entity_id
_entity_poly.type
_entity_poly.pdbx_seq_one_letter_code
_entity_poly.pdbx_strand_id
1 'polypeptide(L)'
;MTTPINQPFATLRDGALKATIWANTTDEGRTRYSITLTRSYTDADGNWHDTNYLNRSELLRVAHLASKAFDAVGEAYAAEPDDATGAGRRPMSRFDYIFEGPGDNSWADAVEVVQRLLRRHHRLAIIWSVIEVRRVRPDLNDEQAWQVLERARLHHNASVGVNWETLSAAAEALYPEPEDTP
;
A
#
# COMPACT_ATOMS: atom_id res chain seq x y z
N MET A 1 -9.62 27.38 -33.27
CA MET A 1 -8.34 26.90 -32.71
C MET A 1 -8.65 25.61 -31.98
N THR A 2 -8.16 24.47 -32.47
CA THR A 2 -8.38 23.15 -31.87
C THR A 2 -7.45 23.01 -30.67
N THR A 3 -8.01 22.88 -29.47
CA THR A 3 -7.24 22.55 -28.26
C THR A 3 -6.46 21.26 -28.51
N PRO A 4 -5.14 21.20 -28.26
CA PRO A 4 -4.39 19.96 -28.41
C PRO A 4 -5.02 18.90 -27.51
N ILE A 5 -5.39 17.76 -28.10
CA ILE A 5 -5.91 16.62 -27.37
C ILE A 5 -4.78 16.15 -26.46
N ASN A 6 -4.93 16.36 -25.15
CA ASN A 6 -3.97 15.88 -24.16
C ASN A 6 -3.83 14.37 -24.36
N GLN A 7 -2.63 13.88 -24.67
CA GLN A 7 -2.43 12.44 -24.85
C GLN A 7 -2.34 11.78 -23.48
N PRO A 8 -2.92 10.58 -23.30
CA PRO A 8 -2.80 9.89 -22.03
C PRO A 8 -1.33 9.52 -21.78
N PHE A 9 -0.88 9.74 -20.55
CA PHE A 9 0.45 9.31 -20.09
C PHE A 9 0.58 7.78 -20.19
N ALA A 10 -0.45 7.07 -19.75
CA ALA A 10 -0.51 5.62 -19.87
C ALA A 10 -1.97 5.14 -19.94
N THR A 11 -2.20 3.97 -20.53
CA THR A 11 -3.50 3.29 -20.49
C THR A 11 -3.28 1.84 -20.09
N LEU A 12 -3.68 1.49 -18.87
CA LEU A 12 -3.62 0.13 -18.35
C LEU A 12 -4.93 -0.60 -18.67
N ARG A 13 -4.87 -1.89 -19.00
CA ARG A 13 -6.05 -2.67 -19.40
C ARG A 13 -6.17 -3.99 -18.64
N ASP A 14 -7.42 -4.37 -18.38
CA ASP A 14 -7.81 -5.71 -17.96
C ASP A 14 -9.07 -6.12 -18.74
N GLY A 15 -8.85 -6.81 -19.87
CA GLY A 15 -9.90 -7.11 -20.85
C GLY A 15 -10.56 -5.83 -21.38
N ALA A 16 -11.88 -5.73 -21.19
CA ALA A 16 -12.67 -4.56 -21.57
C ALA A 16 -12.46 -3.35 -20.63
N LEU A 17 -11.89 -3.54 -19.45
CA LEU A 17 -11.67 -2.45 -18.49
C LEU A 17 -10.37 -1.70 -18.81
N LYS A 18 -10.38 -0.38 -18.58
CA LYS A 18 -9.23 0.50 -18.75
C LYS A 18 -9.06 1.42 -17.56
N ALA A 19 -7.80 1.70 -17.21
CA ALA A 19 -7.40 2.86 -16.43
C ALA A 19 -6.55 3.75 -17.32
N THR A 20 -7.11 4.89 -17.72
CA THR A 20 -6.39 5.90 -18.50
C THR A 20 -5.80 6.92 -17.54
N ILE A 21 -4.49 7.08 -17.56
CA ILE A 21 -3.73 8.02 -16.75
C ILE A 21 -3.40 9.22 -17.62
N TRP A 22 -3.71 10.42 -17.14
CA TRP A 22 -3.48 11.69 -17.83
C TRP A 22 -2.46 12.51 -17.05
N ALA A 23 -1.44 13.02 -17.72
CA ALA A 23 -0.51 14.00 -17.15
C ALA A 23 -1.05 15.41 -17.40
N ASN A 24 -1.12 16.21 -16.33
CA ASN A 24 -1.53 17.62 -16.39
C ASN A 24 -0.41 18.46 -15.79
N THR A 25 0.45 19.00 -16.65
CA THR A 25 1.54 19.89 -16.25
C THR A 25 1.00 21.31 -16.11
N THR A 26 1.21 21.93 -14.94
CA THR A 26 0.84 23.33 -14.70
C THR A 26 1.88 24.27 -15.30
N ASP A 27 1.52 25.55 -15.48
CA ASP A 27 2.43 26.58 -16.01
C ASP A 27 3.72 26.75 -15.16
N GLU A 28 3.67 26.33 -13.90
CA GLU A 28 4.78 26.30 -12.94
C GLU A 28 5.66 25.03 -13.04
N GLY A 29 5.49 24.22 -14.09
CA GLY A 29 6.30 23.01 -14.35
C GLY A 29 5.90 21.77 -13.56
N ARG A 30 4.93 21.87 -12.64
CA ARG A 30 4.49 20.73 -11.80
C ARG A 30 3.52 19.82 -12.55
N THR A 31 3.82 18.53 -12.63
CA THR A 31 2.89 17.54 -13.22
C THR A 31 1.95 16.96 -12.17
N ARG A 32 0.65 16.91 -12.48
CA ARG A 32 -0.35 16.17 -11.72
C ARG A 32 -0.99 15.09 -12.58
N TYR A 33 -1.11 13.90 -12.03
CA TYR A 33 -1.76 12.78 -12.72
C TYR A 33 -3.22 12.67 -12.33
N SER A 34 -4.10 12.45 -13.31
CA SER A 34 -5.50 12.08 -13.09
C SER A 34 -5.79 10.73 -13.76
N ILE A 35 -6.75 9.97 -13.21
CA ILE A 35 -7.05 8.62 -13.67
C ILE A 35 -8.53 8.53 -14.03
N THR A 36 -8.84 7.97 -15.19
CA THR A 36 -10.20 7.62 -15.63
C THR A 36 -10.33 6.12 -15.74
N LEU A 37 -11.28 5.54 -15.00
CA LEU A 37 -11.62 4.12 -15.08
C LEU A 37 -12.85 3.93 -15.96
N THR A 38 -12.73 3.14 -17.02
CA THR A 38 -13.83 2.87 -17.96
C THR A 38 -13.91 1.40 -18.35
N ARG A 39 -15.05 1.00 -18.92
CA ARG A 39 -15.24 -0.25 -19.65
C ARG A 39 -15.52 0.05 -21.12
N SER A 40 -14.84 -0.62 -22.03
CA SER A 40 -15.19 -0.66 -23.44
C SER A 40 -16.31 -1.64 -23.73
N TYR A 41 -17.19 -1.28 -24.64
CA TYR A 41 -18.17 -2.18 -25.22
C TYR A 41 -18.45 -1.78 -26.66
N THR A 42 -19.05 -2.69 -27.42
CA THR A 42 -19.52 -2.42 -28.77
C THR A 42 -21.04 -2.27 -28.71
N ASP A 43 -21.58 -1.26 -29.37
CA ASP A 43 -23.03 -1.08 -29.50
C ASP A 43 -23.64 -2.02 -30.56
N ALA A 44 -24.95 -1.91 -30.76
CA ALA A 44 -25.68 -2.72 -31.75
C ALA A 44 -25.25 -2.44 -33.20
N ASP A 45 -24.71 -1.25 -33.48
CA ASP A 45 -24.26 -0.80 -34.80
C ASP A 45 -22.79 -1.18 -35.07
N GLY A 46 -22.12 -1.84 -34.11
CA GLY A 46 -20.72 -2.24 -34.23
C GLY A 46 -19.72 -1.16 -33.83
N ASN A 47 -20.17 -0.01 -33.30
CA ASN A 47 -19.29 1.07 -32.87
C ASN A 47 -18.77 0.82 -31.46
N TRP A 48 -17.49 1.13 -31.24
CA TRP A 48 -16.84 1.02 -29.94
C TRP A 48 -17.12 2.25 -29.08
N HIS A 49 -17.51 2.00 -27.83
CA HIS A 49 -17.77 3.03 -26.82
C HIS A 49 -17.06 2.70 -25.52
N ASP A 50 -16.75 3.74 -24.74
CA ASP A 50 -16.31 3.61 -23.36
C ASP A 50 -17.41 4.11 -22.41
N THR A 51 -17.53 3.48 -21.25
CA THR A 51 -18.48 3.88 -20.22
C THR A 51 -17.89 3.80 -18.81
N ASN A 52 -18.39 4.62 -17.90
CA ASN A 52 -18.13 4.55 -16.46
C ASN A 52 -19.20 3.74 -15.71
N TYR A 53 -20.19 3.17 -16.41
CA TYR A 53 -21.15 2.24 -15.82
C TYR A 53 -20.48 0.87 -15.62
N LEU A 54 -20.20 0.57 -14.35
CA LEU A 54 -19.53 -0.66 -13.92
C LEU A 54 -20.52 -1.56 -13.17
N ASN A 55 -20.44 -2.87 -13.40
CA ASN A 55 -21.25 -3.86 -12.69
C ASN A 55 -20.50 -4.51 -11.51
N ARG A 56 -21.22 -5.25 -10.67
CA ARG A 56 -20.67 -5.91 -9.48
C ARG A 56 -19.50 -6.85 -9.79
N SER A 57 -19.52 -7.58 -10.90
CA SER A 57 -18.45 -8.50 -11.26
C SER A 57 -17.17 -7.80 -11.74
N GLU A 58 -17.28 -6.55 -12.17
CA GLU A 58 -16.12 -5.75 -12.60
C GLU A 58 -15.38 -5.12 -11.42
N LEU A 59 -16.03 -4.92 -10.27
CA LEU A 59 -15.47 -4.12 -9.17
C LEU A 59 -14.11 -4.64 -8.64
N LEU A 60 -13.91 -5.96 -8.55
CA LEU A 60 -12.63 -6.51 -8.11
C LEU A 60 -11.51 -6.28 -9.12
N ARG A 61 -11.84 -6.36 -10.42
CA ARG A 61 -10.90 -6.08 -11.50
C ARG A 61 -10.59 -4.60 -11.60
N VAL A 62 -11.59 -3.75 -11.38
CA VAL A 62 -11.40 -2.29 -11.24
C VAL A 62 -10.50 -1.96 -10.06
N ALA A 63 -10.69 -2.59 -8.90
CA ALA A 63 -9.81 -2.40 -7.74
C ALA A 63 -8.37 -2.80 -8.05
N HIS A 64 -8.16 -3.94 -8.74
CA HIS A 64 -6.85 -4.37 -9.19
C HIS A 64 -6.23 -3.38 -10.20
N LEU A 65 -7.02 -2.90 -11.15
CA LEU A 65 -6.57 -1.95 -12.17
C LEU A 65 -6.26 -0.56 -11.58
N ALA A 66 -7.06 -0.12 -10.61
CA ALA A 66 -6.82 1.09 -9.84
C ALA A 66 -5.53 0.99 -9.02
N SER A 67 -5.24 -0.17 -8.43
CA SER A 67 -3.94 -0.41 -7.79
C SER A 67 -2.79 -0.30 -8.77
N LYS A 68 -2.87 -0.91 -9.96
CA LYS A 68 -1.81 -0.79 -10.96
C LYS A 68 -1.62 0.66 -11.41
N ALA A 69 -2.70 1.41 -11.53
CA ALA A 69 -2.64 2.83 -11.87
C ALA A 69 -1.99 3.65 -10.76
N PHE A 70 -2.27 3.32 -9.49
CA PHE A 70 -1.61 3.93 -8.33
C PHE A 70 -0.10 3.71 -8.39
N ASP A 71 0.35 2.47 -8.62
CA ASP A 71 1.77 2.13 -8.70
C ASP A 71 2.46 2.87 -9.86
N ALA A 72 1.84 2.89 -11.05
CA ALA A 72 2.37 3.59 -12.21
C ALA A 72 2.49 5.11 -12.00
N VAL A 73 1.56 5.73 -11.26
CA VAL A 73 1.63 7.15 -10.91
C VAL A 73 2.72 7.41 -9.87
N GLY A 74 2.88 6.52 -8.88
CA GLY A 74 3.97 6.59 -7.92
C GLY A 74 5.35 6.54 -8.58
N GLU A 75 5.53 5.63 -9.54
CA GLU A 75 6.74 5.53 -10.37
C GLU A 75 6.98 6.79 -11.21
N ALA A 76 5.91 7.34 -11.82
CA ALA A 76 6.01 8.58 -12.59
C ALA A 76 6.48 9.77 -11.72
N TYR A 77 5.96 9.89 -10.50
CA TYR A 77 6.43 10.90 -9.54
C TYR A 77 7.88 10.67 -9.09
N ALA A 78 8.32 9.42 -8.96
CA ALA A 78 9.70 9.10 -8.56
C ALA A 78 10.73 9.39 -9.67
N ALA A 79 10.30 9.37 -10.93
CA ALA A 79 11.15 9.63 -12.08
C ALA A 79 11.32 11.14 -12.39
N GLU A 80 10.44 12.00 -11.86
CA GLU A 80 10.58 13.45 -12.00
C GLU A 80 11.69 13.98 -11.07
N PRO A 81 12.62 14.83 -11.58
CA PRO A 81 13.66 15.42 -10.75
C PRO A 81 13.05 16.35 -9.69
N ASP A 82 13.56 16.26 -8.47
CA ASP A 82 13.06 16.99 -7.30
C ASP A 82 13.30 18.50 -7.47
N ASP A 83 12.29 19.25 -7.90
CA ASP A 83 12.36 20.71 -7.98
C ASP A 83 12.36 21.28 -6.54
N ALA A 84 13.53 21.79 -6.13
CA ALA A 84 13.94 22.13 -4.77
C ALA A 84 13.16 23.26 -4.05
N THR A 85 11.90 23.53 -4.39
CA THR A 85 11.17 24.71 -3.89
C THR A 85 9.73 24.47 -3.44
N GLY A 86 9.27 23.22 -3.32
CA GLY A 86 7.93 22.94 -2.79
C GLY A 86 7.86 21.68 -1.95
N ALA A 87 8.01 21.82 -0.63
CA ALA A 87 7.68 20.84 0.42
C ALA A 87 7.54 19.39 -0.10
N GLY A 88 8.69 18.74 -0.30
CA GLY A 88 8.85 17.49 -1.04
C GLY A 88 7.87 16.41 -0.59
N ARG A 89 6.90 16.11 -1.45
CA ARG A 89 6.08 14.91 -1.29
C ARG A 89 6.85 13.78 -1.94
N ARG A 90 7.66 13.08 -1.13
CA ARG A 90 8.33 11.83 -1.53
C ARG A 90 7.31 10.93 -2.22
N PRO A 91 7.64 10.28 -3.36
CA PRO A 91 6.76 9.29 -3.97
C PRO A 91 6.46 8.20 -2.94
N MET A 92 5.21 8.14 -2.47
CA MET A 92 4.78 7.11 -1.53
C MET A 92 4.50 5.83 -2.30
N SER A 93 5.14 4.74 -1.89
CA SER A 93 4.75 3.43 -2.39
C SER A 93 3.33 3.09 -1.94
N ARG A 94 2.73 2.05 -2.55
CA ARG A 94 1.43 1.54 -2.10
C ARG A 94 1.45 1.12 -0.64
N PHE A 95 2.58 0.60 -0.17
CA PHE A 95 2.78 0.26 1.24
C PHE A 95 2.81 1.52 2.11
N ASP A 96 3.59 2.54 1.73
CA ASP A 96 3.66 3.81 2.47
C ASP A 96 2.30 4.52 2.50
N TYR A 97 1.49 4.43 1.44
CA TYR A 97 0.15 5.04 1.46
C TYR A 97 -0.84 4.31 2.38
N ILE A 98 -0.75 2.97 2.48
CA ILE A 98 -1.60 2.16 3.36
C ILE A 98 -1.20 2.37 4.83
N PHE A 99 0.10 2.53 5.10
CA PHE A 99 0.65 2.59 6.45
C PHE A 99 0.93 4.02 6.96
N GLU A 100 1.17 4.98 6.08
CA GLU A 100 1.61 6.36 6.40
C GLU A 100 0.77 7.43 5.70
N GLY A 101 -0.39 7.07 5.12
CA GLY A 101 -1.24 7.96 4.32
C GLY A 101 -1.67 9.24 5.05
N PRO A 102 -2.05 10.31 4.31
CA PRO A 102 -2.32 11.63 4.88
C PRO A 102 -3.67 11.65 5.60
N GLY A 103 -3.67 11.18 6.85
CA GLY A 103 -4.81 11.24 7.74
C GLY A 103 -4.55 10.48 9.04
N ASP A 104 -4.99 11.06 10.15
CA ASP A 104 -4.85 10.58 11.54
C ASP A 104 -5.37 9.14 11.81
N ASN A 105 -5.90 8.45 10.79
CA ASN A 105 -6.55 7.14 10.88
C ASN A 105 -6.08 6.09 9.84
N SER A 106 -4.97 6.32 9.11
CA SER A 106 -4.48 5.41 8.05
C SER A 106 -4.36 3.94 8.50
N TRP A 107 -3.86 3.72 9.73
CA TRP A 107 -3.73 2.38 10.31
C TRP A 107 -5.06 1.73 10.67
N ALA A 108 -6.03 2.50 11.16
CA ALA A 108 -7.34 1.96 11.53
C ALA A 108 -8.08 1.44 10.29
N ASP A 109 -7.99 2.18 9.17
CA ASP A 109 -8.60 1.78 7.90
C ASP A 109 -7.92 0.53 7.30
N ALA A 110 -6.59 0.46 7.35
CA ALA A 110 -5.84 -0.72 6.91
C ALA A 110 -6.20 -1.97 7.74
N VAL A 111 -6.27 -1.82 9.07
CA VAL A 111 -6.69 -2.89 9.99
C VAL A 111 -8.12 -3.33 9.70
N GLU A 112 -9.05 -2.40 9.45
CA GLU A 112 -10.45 -2.73 9.14
C GLU A 112 -10.57 -3.51 7.82
N VAL A 113 -9.83 -3.14 6.78
CA VAL A 113 -9.81 -3.89 5.52
C VAL A 113 -9.33 -5.32 5.72
N VAL A 114 -8.22 -5.51 6.45
CA VAL A 114 -7.67 -6.84 6.76
C VAL A 114 -8.66 -7.65 7.59
N GLN A 115 -9.22 -7.06 8.65
CA GLN A 115 -10.21 -7.73 9.50
C GLN A 115 -11.45 -8.15 8.71
N ARG A 116 -11.96 -7.30 7.81
CA ARG A 116 -13.11 -7.63 6.97
C ARG A 116 -12.85 -8.83 6.06
N LEU A 117 -11.66 -8.91 5.46
CA LEU A 117 -11.25 -10.06 4.64
C LEU A 117 -11.19 -11.35 5.47
N LEU A 118 -10.62 -11.26 6.68
CA LEU A 118 -10.49 -12.41 7.57
C LEU A 118 -11.85 -12.89 8.09
N ARG A 119 -12.74 -11.97 8.50
CA ARG A 119 -14.09 -12.29 9.00
C ARG A 119 -14.94 -13.04 7.98
N ARG A 120 -14.84 -12.68 6.70
CA ARG A 120 -15.58 -13.37 5.61
C ARG A 120 -15.25 -14.86 5.52
N HIS A 121 -14.06 -15.25 5.96
CA HIS A 121 -13.58 -16.63 5.92
C HIS A 121 -13.41 -17.24 7.32
N HIS A 122 -14.00 -16.63 8.36
CA HIS A 122 -13.87 -17.06 9.75
C HIS A 122 -12.41 -17.21 10.21
N ARG A 123 -11.55 -16.25 9.84
CA ARG A 123 -10.13 -16.20 10.21
C ARG A 123 -9.86 -15.06 11.19
N LEU A 124 -8.77 -15.20 11.94
CA LEU A 124 -8.27 -14.20 12.88
C LEU A 124 -6.79 -13.91 12.56
N ALA A 125 -6.41 -12.64 12.58
CA ALA A 125 -5.01 -12.22 12.59
C ALA A 125 -4.81 -11.25 13.75
N ILE A 126 -3.69 -11.40 14.44
CA ILE A 126 -3.28 -10.54 15.56
C ILE A 126 -1.98 -9.86 15.14
N ILE A 127 -1.94 -8.55 15.23
CA ILE A 127 -0.81 -7.74 14.77
C ILE A 127 0.08 -7.42 15.98
N TRP A 128 1.37 -7.70 15.84
CA TRP A 128 2.42 -7.32 16.77
C TRP A 128 3.37 -6.35 16.07
N SER A 129 3.86 -5.32 16.78
CA SER A 129 4.72 -4.28 16.22
C SER A 129 6.02 -4.14 17.01
N VAL A 130 7.00 -3.42 16.45
CA VAL A 130 8.28 -3.16 17.11
C VAL A 130 8.12 -2.45 18.44
N ILE A 131 7.03 -1.69 18.61
CA ILE A 131 6.68 -1.03 19.87
C ILE A 131 6.44 -2.06 20.99
N GLU A 132 5.75 -3.16 20.69
CA GLU A 132 5.50 -4.22 21.68
C GLU A 132 6.77 -4.97 22.06
N VAL A 133 7.71 -5.14 21.14
CA VAL A 133 9.04 -5.70 21.45
C VAL A 133 9.83 -4.74 22.33
N ARG A 134 9.86 -3.45 22.00
CA ARG A 134 10.58 -2.44 22.77
C ARG A 134 9.97 -2.18 24.15
N ARG A 135 8.73 -2.59 24.40
CA ARG A 135 8.15 -2.62 25.75
C ARG A 135 8.78 -3.69 26.65
N VAL A 136 9.14 -4.85 26.09
CA VAL A 136 9.82 -5.92 26.84
C VAL A 136 11.33 -5.79 26.83
N ARG A 137 11.91 -5.22 25.75
CA ARG A 137 13.35 -5.02 25.57
C ARG A 137 13.63 -3.59 25.06
N PRO A 138 13.60 -2.59 25.96
CA PRO A 138 13.71 -1.18 25.61
C PRO A 138 15.10 -0.78 25.11
N ASP A 139 16.11 -1.63 25.34
CA ASP A 139 17.48 -1.51 24.87
C ASP A 139 17.64 -1.74 23.36
N LEU A 140 16.69 -2.44 22.72
CA LEU A 140 16.75 -2.75 21.30
C LEU A 140 16.31 -1.57 20.42
N ASN A 141 17.03 -1.35 19.32
CA ASN A 141 16.59 -0.44 18.26
C ASN A 141 15.49 -1.07 17.39
N ASP A 142 14.89 -0.29 16.49
CA ASP A 142 13.74 -0.76 15.68
C ASP A 142 14.10 -1.92 14.73
N GLU A 143 15.32 -1.96 14.19
CA GLU A 143 15.81 -3.05 13.35
C GLU A 143 16.00 -4.35 14.15
N GLN A 144 16.58 -4.24 15.35
CA GLN A 144 16.72 -5.37 16.26
C GLN A 144 15.33 -5.88 16.72
N ALA A 145 14.43 -4.96 17.09
CA ALA A 145 13.06 -5.28 17.45
C ALA A 145 12.30 -5.96 16.29
N TRP A 146 12.57 -5.55 15.04
CA TRP A 146 12.04 -6.21 13.85
C TRP A 146 12.55 -7.65 13.72
N GLN A 147 13.85 -7.89 13.89
CA GLN A 147 14.43 -9.23 13.86
C GLN A 147 13.84 -10.17 14.94
N VAL A 148 13.47 -9.62 16.11
CA VAL A 148 12.72 -10.36 17.13
C VAL A 148 11.34 -10.79 16.64
N LEU A 149 10.58 -9.90 16.00
CA LEU A 149 9.28 -10.24 15.42
C LEU A 149 9.39 -11.29 14.32
N GLU A 150 10.42 -11.20 13.47
CA GLU A 150 10.69 -12.19 12.43
C GLU A 150 10.97 -13.57 13.05
N ARG A 151 11.79 -13.61 14.11
CA ARG A 151 12.04 -14.85 14.85
C ARG A 151 10.76 -15.40 15.49
N ALA A 152 9.96 -14.56 16.14
CA ALA A 152 8.68 -14.97 16.72
C ALA A 152 7.74 -15.55 15.65
N ARG A 153 7.66 -14.93 14.47
CA ARG A 153 6.89 -15.46 13.33
C ARG A 153 7.37 -16.84 12.91
N LEU A 154 8.67 -17.04 12.77
CA LEU A 154 9.27 -18.29 12.28
C LEU A 154 9.22 -19.43 13.30
N HIS A 155 9.28 -19.12 14.60
CA HIS A 155 9.46 -20.12 15.66
C HIS A 155 8.33 -20.14 16.71
N HIS A 156 7.19 -19.51 16.46
CA HIS A 156 6.09 -19.51 17.43
C HIS A 156 5.56 -20.93 17.68
N ASN A 157 5.33 -21.23 18.95
CA ASN A 157 4.65 -22.44 19.38
C ASN A 157 3.14 -22.23 19.25
N ALA A 158 2.46 -23.04 18.44
CA ALA A 158 1.01 -22.94 18.23
C ALA A 158 0.17 -23.13 19.51
N SER A 159 0.69 -23.80 20.54
CA SER A 159 0.02 -23.97 21.84
C SER A 159 0.10 -22.73 22.73
N VAL A 160 1.05 -21.82 22.48
CA VAL A 160 1.28 -20.60 23.28
C VAL A 160 0.89 -19.34 22.51
N GLY A 161 1.13 -19.33 21.19
CA GLY A 161 0.99 -18.17 20.33
C GLY A 161 2.14 -17.18 20.47
N VAL A 162 1.97 -15.99 19.90
CA VAL A 162 2.85 -14.85 20.14
C VAL A 162 2.24 -14.01 21.27
N ASN A 163 3.03 -13.78 22.31
CA ASN A 163 2.74 -12.96 23.48
C ASN A 163 4.04 -12.30 24.00
N TRP A 164 3.95 -11.44 25.01
CA TRP A 164 5.12 -10.74 25.56
C TRP A 164 6.24 -11.67 26.07
N GLU A 165 5.91 -12.82 26.68
CA GLU A 165 6.90 -13.80 27.13
C GLU A 165 7.66 -14.41 25.95
N THR A 166 6.94 -14.80 24.90
CA THR A 166 7.57 -15.36 23.69
C THR A 166 8.39 -14.32 22.93
N LEU A 167 8.02 -13.04 22.98
CA LEU A 167 8.83 -11.95 22.42
C LEU A 167 10.10 -11.73 23.24
N SER A 168 10.01 -11.75 24.57
CA SER A 168 11.17 -11.68 25.45
C SER A 168 12.13 -12.84 25.20
N ALA A 169 11.63 -14.08 25.15
CA ALA A 169 12.44 -15.25 24.84
C ALA A 169 13.08 -15.19 23.44
N ALA A 170 12.36 -14.66 22.44
CA ALA A 170 12.90 -14.45 21.11
C ALA A 170 13.99 -13.37 21.08
N ALA A 171 13.82 -12.29 21.84
CA ALA A 171 14.80 -11.23 21.99
C ALA A 171 16.06 -11.72 22.70
N GLU A 172 15.91 -12.45 23.79
CA GLU A 172 17.03 -13.03 24.54
C GLU A 172 17.85 -14.00 23.67
N ALA A 173 17.19 -14.79 22.83
CA ALA A 173 17.87 -15.70 21.93
C ALA A 173 18.67 -15.01 20.81
N LEU A 174 18.35 -13.76 20.46
CA LEU A 174 19.05 -12.99 19.42
C LEU A 174 20.06 -11.99 20.00
N TYR A 175 19.69 -11.36 21.11
CA TYR A 175 20.41 -10.29 21.77
C TYR A 175 20.42 -10.57 23.28
N PRO A 176 21.20 -11.56 23.72
CA PRO A 176 21.27 -11.89 25.14
C PRO A 176 21.72 -10.68 25.95
N GLU A 177 21.10 -10.45 27.10
CA GLU A 177 21.57 -9.42 28.01
C GLU A 177 22.99 -9.77 28.50
N PRO A 178 23.88 -8.79 28.65
CA PRO A 178 25.21 -9.05 29.18
C PRO A 178 25.05 -9.69 30.56
N GLU A 179 25.72 -10.83 30.79
CA GLU A 179 25.73 -11.45 32.12
C GLU A 179 26.23 -10.41 33.14
N ASP A 180 25.39 -10.10 34.13
CA ASP A 180 25.80 -9.35 35.31
C ASP A 180 26.95 -10.15 35.95
N THR A 181 28.17 -9.71 35.64
CA THR A 181 29.37 -10.32 36.19
C THR A 181 29.41 -9.92 37.67
N PRO A 182 29.39 -10.87 38.63
CA PRO A 182 29.40 -10.55 40.05
C PRO A 182 30.71 -9.88 40.49
#